data_AF-A0A2R6QIP1-F1
#
_entry.id   AF-A0A2R6QIP1-F1
#
_cell.length_a   1.000
_cell.length_b   1.000
_cell.length_c   1.000
_cell.angle_alpha   90.00
_cell.angle_beta   90.00
_cell.angle_gamma   90.00
#
_symmetry.space_group_name_H-M   'P 1'
#
loop_
_entity.id
_entity.type
_entity.pdbx_description
1 polymer ?
#
loop_
_entity_poly.entity_id
_entity_poly.type
_entity_poly.pdbx_seq_one_letter_code
_entity_poly.pdbx_strand_id
1 'polypeptide(L)'
;MHNEKVNVDFWIRLLSISTRLSFERARTRAIEEIDRYGDLIDPVEKITLARNCDVPEWLTPAYERICMRIKPLDLDEAKVVGMETAVLLGQAREAIRKRSIKDSPKHPPLKSRPNPLYDNIDPSLVTRTVKETFWRYTQGL
;
A
#
# COMPACT_ATOMS: atom_id res chain seq x y z
N MET A 1 10.10 20.19 2.08
CA MET A 1 8.82 19.64 1.59
C MET A 1 8.51 19.96 0.13
N HIS A 2 8.51 21.22 -0.36
CA HIS A 2 8.23 21.48 -1.80
C HIS A 2 9.28 20.87 -2.76
N ASN A 3 10.56 20.86 -2.38
CA ASN A 3 11.63 20.33 -3.24
C ASN A 3 11.63 18.79 -3.34
N GLU A 4 11.16 18.09 -2.30
CA GLU A 4 11.14 16.62 -2.26
C GLU A 4 10.02 16.05 -3.15
N LYS A 5 8.82 16.64 -3.11
CA LYS A 5 7.73 16.26 -4.03
C LYS A 5 8.11 16.49 -5.49
N VAL A 6 8.72 17.64 -5.79
CA VAL A 6 9.21 17.95 -7.15
C VAL A 6 10.24 16.92 -7.62
N ASN A 7 11.06 16.39 -6.69
CA ASN A 7 12.03 15.35 -6.99
C ASN A 7 11.35 13.99 -7.25
N VAL A 8 10.35 13.62 -6.47
CA VAL A 8 9.57 12.38 -6.66
C VAL A 8 8.84 12.39 -8.02
N ASP A 9 8.19 13.50 -8.37
CA ASP A 9 7.49 13.64 -9.67
C ASP A 9 8.44 13.44 -10.86
N PHE A 10 9.68 13.93 -10.73
CA PHE A 10 10.72 13.72 -11.75
C PHE A 10 11.04 12.24 -11.91
N TRP A 11 11.26 11.50 -10.83
CA TRP A 11 11.56 10.07 -10.90
C TRP A 11 10.38 9.25 -11.41
N ILE A 12 9.14 9.61 -11.06
CA ILE A 12 7.93 8.97 -11.60
C ILE A 12 7.88 9.13 -13.13
N ARG A 13 8.14 10.34 -13.63
CA ARG A 13 8.18 10.61 -15.07
C ARG A 13 9.31 9.85 -15.75
N LEU A 14 10.50 9.84 -15.15
CA LEU A 14 11.65 9.11 -15.68
C LEU A 14 11.37 7.60 -15.73
N LEU A 15 10.74 7.05 -14.69
CA LEU A 15 10.34 5.65 -14.65
C LEU A 15 9.38 5.32 -15.81
N SER A 16 8.32 6.12 -15.97
CA SER A 16 7.35 5.92 -17.05
C SER A 16 8.00 5.95 -18.44
N ILE A 17 8.86 6.94 -18.71
CA ILE A 17 9.56 7.08 -20.01
C ILE A 17 10.54 5.94 -20.22
N SER A 18 11.37 5.64 -19.22
CA SER A 18 12.40 4.60 -19.32
C SER A 18 11.81 3.20 -19.49
N THR A 19 10.68 2.88 -18.84
CA THR A 19 9.97 1.61 -19.08
C THR A 19 9.42 1.53 -20.49
N ARG A 20 8.79 2.59 -20.99
CA ARG A 20 8.21 2.63 -22.34
C ARG A 20 9.26 2.54 -23.45
N LEU A 21 10.47 3.04 -23.21
CA LEU A 21 11.57 3.05 -24.17
C LEU A 21 12.61 1.93 -23.91
N SER A 22 12.35 1.05 -22.94
CA SER A 22 13.26 -0.05 -22.54
C SER A 22 14.68 0.43 -22.15
N PHE A 23 14.78 1.60 -21.51
CA PHE A 23 16.04 2.13 -20.99
C PHE A 23 16.32 1.60 -19.59
N GLU A 24 16.80 0.35 -19.50
CA GLU A 24 16.94 -0.38 -18.24
C GLU A 24 17.75 0.36 -17.16
N ARG A 25 18.88 0.99 -17.51
CA ARG A 25 19.70 1.74 -16.53
C ARG A 25 18.95 2.91 -15.90
N ALA A 26 18.18 3.64 -16.71
CA ALA A 26 17.38 4.76 -16.24
C ALA A 26 16.19 4.27 -15.41
N ARG A 27 15.58 3.15 -15.83
CA ARG A 27 14.48 2.48 -15.11
C ARG A 27 14.94 2.02 -13.73
N THR A 28 16.02 1.26 -13.63
CA THR A 28 16.61 0.83 -12.35
C THR A 28 16.88 2.02 -11.44
N ARG A 29 17.50 3.07 -11.97
CA ARG A 29 17.79 4.26 -11.17
C ARG A 29 16.53 4.95 -10.65
N ALA A 30 15.50 5.07 -11.49
CA ALA A 30 14.24 5.67 -11.07
C ALA A 30 13.54 4.85 -9.97
N ILE A 31 13.57 3.52 -10.06
CA ILE A 31 13.03 2.61 -9.02
C ILE A 31 13.76 2.83 -7.70
N GLU A 32 15.10 2.83 -7.69
CA GLU A 32 15.92 3.03 -6.48
C GLU A 32 15.67 4.38 -5.77
N GLU A 33 15.42 5.44 -6.54
CA GLU A 33 15.12 6.76 -6.00
C GLU A 33 13.69 6.80 -5.45
N ILE A 34 12.71 6.26 -6.19
CA ILE A 34 11.33 6.17 -5.72
C ILE A 34 11.21 5.37 -4.43
N ASP A 35 11.95 4.26 -4.29
CA ASP A 35 11.94 3.48 -3.06
C ASP A 35 12.53 4.22 -1.87
N ARG A 36 13.55 5.06 -2.09
CA ARG A 36 14.06 5.96 -1.04
C ARG A 36 13.03 6.99 -0.59
N TYR A 37 12.15 7.43 -1.48
CA TYR A 37 11.05 8.34 -1.18
C TYR A 37 9.73 7.63 -0.86
N GLY A 38 9.75 6.30 -0.65
CA GLY A 38 8.57 5.44 -0.71
C GLY A 38 7.38 5.90 0.15
N ASP A 39 7.62 6.60 1.26
CA ASP A 39 6.59 7.13 2.15
C ASP A 39 5.85 8.36 1.63
N LEU A 40 6.41 9.08 0.66
CA LEU A 40 5.83 10.31 0.11
C LEU A 40 4.79 10.07 -1.00
N ILE A 41 4.80 8.88 -1.60
CA ILE A 41 3.88 8.52 -2.67
C ILE A 41 2.59 7.96 -2.06
N ASP A 42 1.45 8.43 -2.56
CA ASP A 42 0.17 7.89 -2.17
C ASP A 42 0.11 6.38 -2.52
N PRO A 43 -0.34 5.50 -1.62
CA PRO A 43 -0.27 4.07 -1.88
C PRO A 43 -1.18 3.62 -3.04
N VAL A 44 -2.26 4.34 -3.37
CA VAL A 44 -3.09 4.04 -4.55
C VAL A 44 -2.33 4.39 -5.84
N GLU A 45 -1.63 5.52 -5.84
CA GLU A 45 -0.73 5.90 -6.93
C GLU A 45 0.41 4.89 -7.07
N LYS A 46 1.01 4.44 -5.95
CA LYS A 46 2.10 3.45 -5.94
C LYS A 46 1.67 2.10 -6.55
N ILE A 47 0.43 1.65 -6.30
CA ILE A 47 -0.13 0.45 -6.96
C ILE A 47 -0.24 0.65 -8.48
N THR A 48 -0.68 1.82 -8.90
CA THR A 48 -0.84 2.13 -10.33
C THR A 48 0.51 2.16 -11.03
N LEU A 49 1.51 2.80 -10.42
CA LEU A 49 2.89 2.84 -10.92
C LEU A 49 3.51 1.45 -10.99
N ALA A 50 3.34 0.64 -9.95
CA ALA A 50 3.82 -0.74 -9.90
C ALA A 50 3.30 -1.58 -11.08
N ARG A 51 2.01 -1.46 -11.41
CA ARG A 51 1.40 -2.19 -12.52
C ARG A 51 1.85 -1.66 -13.88
N ASN A 52 1.85 -0.35 -14.05
CA ASN A 52 2.18 0.28 -15.33
C ASN A 52 3.66 0.16 -15.69
N CYS A 53 4.54 0.07 -14.69
CA CYS A 53 5.99 0.03 -14.88
C CYS A 53 6.61 -1.36 -14.62
N ASP A 54 5.77 -2.36 -14.36
CA ASP A 54 6.15 -3.74 -14.01
C ASP A 54 7.14 -3.80 -12.84
N VAL A 55 6.70 -3.31 -11.68
CA VAL A 55 7.45 -3.29 -10.41
C VAL A 55 6.60 -3.94 -9.31
N PRO A 56 6.39 -5.27 -9.36
CA PRO A 56 5.47 -5.98 -8.46
C PRO A 56 5.85 -5.89 -6.98
N GLU A 57 7.12 -5.62 -6.66
CA GLU A 57 7.65 -5.48 -5.30
C GLU A 57 6.96 -4.34 -4.54
N TRP A 58 6.45 -3.34 -5.25
CA TRP A 58 5.75 -2.19 -4.66
C TRP A 58 4.31 -2.48 -4.27
N LEU A 59 3.71 -3.55 -4.79
CA LEU A 59 2.29 -3.86 -4.55
C LEU A 59 2.03 -4.20 -3.08
N THR A 60 2.83 -5.10 -2.50
CA THR A 60 2.62 -5.55 -1.12
C THR A 60 2.72 -4.39 -0.12
N PRO A 61 3.81 -3.59 -0.10
CA PRO A 61 3.90 -2.44 0.81
C PRO A 61 2.79 -1.41 0.61
N ALA A 62 2.35 -1.19 -0.63
CA ALA A 62 1.26 -0.26 -0.91
C ALA A 62 -0.08 -0.77 -0.36
N TYR A 63 -0.38 -2.07 -0.54
CA TYR A 63 -1.58 -2.69 0.04
C TYR A 63 -1.57 -2.64 1.57
N GLU A 64 -0.44 -2.90 2.20
CA GLU A 64 -0.28 -2.78 3.66
C GLU A 64 -0.59 -1.36 4.14
N ARG A 65 -0.05 -0.33 3.47
CA ARG A 65 -0.31 1.07 3.80
C ARG A 65 -1.79 1.45 3.63
N ILE A 66 -2.44 0.98 2.56
CA ILE A 66 -3.90 1.16 2.42
C ILE A 66 -4.61 0.45 3.57
N CYS A 67 -4.19 -0.75 3.94
CA CYS A 67 -4.84 -1.51 5.01
C CYS A 67 -4.70 -0.85 6.39
N MET A 68 -3.61 -0.13 6.61
CA MET A 68 -3.30 0.61 7.83
C MET A 68 -3.87 2.03 7.86
N ARG A 69 -4.40 2.56 6.75
CA ARG A 69 -4.99 3.90 6.73
C ARG A 69 -6.28 3.97 7.54
N ILE A 70 -6.47 5.06 8.28
CA ILE A 70 -7.73 5.39 8.97
C ILE A 70 -8.85 5.56 7.95
N LYS A 71 -8.65 6.46 6.97
CA LYS A 71 -9.61 6.72 5.89
C LYS A 71 -9.87 5.42 5.09
N PRO A 72 -11.14 4.99 4.92
CA PRO A 72 -11.50 3.84 4.08
C PRO A 72 -11.13 4.08 2.61
N LEU A 73 -11.16 3.02 1.81
CA LEU A 73 -11.05 3.17 0.36
C LEU A 73 -12.31 3.88 -0.13
N ASP A 74 -12.16 4.94 -0.92
CA ASP A 74 -13.29 5.61 -1.55
C ASP A 74 -13.56 5.08 -2.97
N LEU A 75 -14.63 5.58 -3.59
CA LEU A 75 -15.07 5.11 -4.91
C LEU A 75 -14.06 5.43 -6.01
N ASP A 76 -13.35 6.55 -5.92
CA ASP A 76 -12.40 6.95 -6.96
C ASP A 76 -11.10 6.16 -6.83
N GLU A 77 -10.63 5.96 -5.60
CA GLU A 77 -9.53 5.03 -5.30
C GLU A 77 -9.87 3.60 -5.75
N ALA A 78 -11.10 3.12 -5.50
CA ALA A 78 -11.55 1.80 -5.92
C ALA A 78 -11.59 1.63 -7.45
N LYS A 79 -11.98 2.67 -8.20
CA LYS A 79 -11.90 2.66 -9.68
C LYS A 79 -10.46 2.55 -10.16
N VAL A 80 -9.53 3.26 -9.52
CA VAL A 80 -8.12 3.27 -9.89
C VAL A 80 -7.46 1.91 -9.62
N VAL A 81 -7.65 1.34 -8.42
CA VAL A 81 -7.03 0.03 -8.09
C VAL A 81 -7.77 -1.15 -8.75
N GLY A 82 -8.97 -0.95 -9.26
CA GLY A 82 -9.80 -1.98 -9.86
C GLY A 82 -10.61 -2.78 -8.83
N MET A 83 -11.73 -3.34 -9.30
CA MET A 83 -12.74 -4.00 -8.45
C MET A 83 -12.14 -5.13 -7.61
N GLU A 84 -11.40 -6.06 -8.22
CA GLU A 84 -10.84 -7.21 -7.51
C GLU A 84 -9.91 -6.79 -6.37
N THR A 85 -9.01 -5.84 -6.65
CA THR A 85 -8.07 -5.33 -5.65
C THR A 85 -8.78 -4.56 -4.55
N ALA A 86 -9.80 -3.77 -4.89
CA ALA A 86 -10.62 -3.07 -3.90
C ALA A 86 -11.32 -4.04 -2.94
N VAL A 87 -11.88 -5.14 -3.46
CA VAL A 87 -12.51 -6.19 -2.65
C VAL A 87 -11.48 -6.88 -1.73
N LEU A 88 -10.32 -7.28 -2.26
CA LEU A 88 -9.26 -7.92 -1.48
C LEU A 88 -8.71 -6.98 -0.39
N LEU A 89 -8.54 -5.69 -0.69
CA LEU A 89 -8.16 -4.68 0.31
C LEU A 89 -9.21 -4.54 1.41
N GLY A 90 -10.49 -4.56 1.06
CA GLY A 90 -11.59 -4.55 2.02
C GLY A 90 -11.53 -5.75 2.97
N GLN A 91 -11.38 -6.96 2.43
CA GLN A 91 -11.26 -8.19 3.19
C GLN A 91 -10.03 -8.19 4.12
N ALA A 92 -8.87 -7.80 3.59
CA ALA A 92 -7.63 -7.71 4.36
C ALA A 92 -7.77 -6.71 5.53
N ARG A 93 -8.34 -5.53 5.26
CA ARG A 93 -8.63 -4.51 6.28
C ARG A 93 -9.53 -5.05 7.38
N GLU A 94 -10.61 -5.74 7.03
CA GLU A 94 -11.51 -6.31 8.03
C GLU A 94 -10.84 -7.41 8.86
N ALA A 95 -10.06 -8.28 8.22
CA ALA A 95 -9.32 -9.34 8.89
C ALA A 95 -8.28 -8.78 9.87
N ILE A 96 -7.54 -7.74 9.49
CA ILE A 96 -6.59 -7.04 10.38
C ILE A 96 -7.33 -6.50 11.60
N ARG A 97 -8.42 -5.74 11.40
CA ARG A 97 -9.19 -5.16 12.50
C ARG A 97 -9.74 -6.22 13.47
N LYS A 98 -10.29 -7.33 12.93
CA LYS A 98 -10.80 -8.44 13.76
C LYS A 98 -9.71 -9.07 14.62
N ARG A 99 -8.48 -9.18 14.10
CA ARG A 99 -7.34 -9.75 14.83
C ARG A 99 -6.83 -8.75 15.89
N SER A 100 -6.67 -7.48 15.56
CA SER A 100 -6.26 -6.43 16.53
C SER A 100 -7.20 -6.25 17.72
N ILE A 101 -8.52 -6.41 17.52
CA ILE A 101 -9.50 -6.35 18.62
C ILE A 101 -9.36 -7.54 19.58
N LYS A 102 -9.03 -8.74 19.07
CA LYS A 102 -8.85 -9.93 19.92
C LYS A 102 -7.64 -9.83 20.84
N ASP A 103 -6.60 -9.14 20.39
CA ASP A 103 -5.34 -9.00 21.12
C ASP A 103 -5.35 -7.84 22.15
N SER A 104 -6.40 -7.02 22.15
CA SER A 104 -6.54 -5.89 23.08
C SER A 104 -7.07 -6.34 24.47
N PRO A 105 -6.48 -5.87 25.59
CA PRO A 105 -7.00 -6.17 26.93
C PRO A 105 -8.41 -5.59 27.13
N LYS A 106 -9.28 -6.36 27.81
CA LYS A 106 -10.74 -6.16 27.77
C LYS A 106 -11.26 -4.79 28.23
N HIS A 107 -10.51 -3.94 28.95
CA HIS A 107 -10.93 -2.55 29.25
C HIS A 107 -9.76 -1.59 29.57
N PRO A 108 -9.43 -0.63 28.68
CA PRO A 108 -8.72 0.60 29.05
C PRO A 108 -9.68 1.81 29.19
N PRO A 109 -9.40 2.77 30.10
CA PRO A 109 -10.25 3.94 30.36
C PRO A 109 -10.36 4.86 29.14
N LEU A 110 -11.56 5.42 28.92
CA LEU A 110 -11.99 6.10 27.68
C LEU A 110 -11.14 7.31 27.25
N LYS A 111 -10.40 7.94 28.17
CA LYS A 111 -9.71 9.23 27.94
C LYS A 111 -8.25 9.10 27.51
N SER A 112 -7.71 7.89 27.53
CA SER A 112 -6.33 7.57 27.13
C SER A 112 -6.29 6.41 26.14
N ARG A 113 -7.37 6.20 25.38
CA ARG A 113 -7.41 5.21 24.30
C ARG A 113 -6.69 5.79 23.07
N PRO A 114 -5.45 5.38 22.76
CA PRO A 114 -5.00 5.39 21.38
C PRO A 114 -6.05 4.67 20.53
N ASN A 115 -6.28 5.08 19.29
CA ASN A 115 -7.25 4.41 18.42
C ASN A 115 -6.80 2.94 18.29
N PRO A 116 -7.50 1.97 18.92
CA PRO A 116 -7.00 0.60 19.06
C PRO A 116 -6.90 -0.11 17.71
N LEU A 117 -7.49 0.48 16.66
CA LEU A 117 -7.43 0.00 15.30
C LEU A 117 -6.16 0.41 14.54
N TYR A 118 -5.29 1.29 15.06
CA TYR A 118 -4.17 1.83 14.27
C TYR A 118 -2.87 2.08 15.03
N ASP A 119 -2.94 2.39 16.32
CA ASP A 119 -1.77 2.90 17.04
C ASP A 119 -0.79 1.81 17.50
N ASN A 120 -1.14 0.52 17.41
CA ASN A 120 -0.30 -0.62 17.81
C ASN A 120 -0.60 -1.91 17.02
N ILE A 121 -0.89 -1.84 15.72
CA ILE A 121 -1.00 -3.08 14.93
C ILE A 121 0.41 -3.58 14.61
N ASP A 122 0.69 -4.84 14.97
CA ASP A 122 1.91 -5.55 14.60
C ASP A 122 2.10 -5.56 13.06
N PRO A 123 3.18 -4.96 12.52
CA PRO A 123 3.45 -4.96 11.08
C PRO A 123 3.49 -6.37 10.47
N SER A 124 3.98 -7.36 11.21
CA SER A 124 4.04 -8.75 10.73
C SER A 124 2.65 -9.36 10.53
N LEU A 125 1.68 -8.95 11.35
CA LEU A 125 0.28 -9.34 11.21
C LEU A 125 -0.33 -8.76 9.93
N VAL A 126 -0.02 -7.50 9.62
CA VAL A 126 -0.50 -6.80 8.42
C VAL A 126 0.05 -7.48 7.17
N THR A 127 1.37 -7.63 7.08
CA THR A 127 2.04 -8.29 5.94
C THR A 127 1.50 -9.69 5.72
N ARG A 128 1.36 -10.49 6.79
CA ARG A 128 0.80 -11.83 6.69
C ARG A 128 -0.63 -11.81 6.18
N THR A 129 -1.49 -10.95 6.71
CA THR A 129 -2.91 -10.91 6.35
C THR A 129 -3.10 -10.44 4.91
N VAL A 130 -2.34 -9.44 4.47
CA VAL A 130 -2.33 -8.98 3.07
C VAL A 130 -1.89 -10.13 2.16
N LYS A 131 -0.74 -10.76 2.42
CA LYS A 131 -0.26 -11.89 1.61
C LYS A 131 -1.25 -13.04 1.58
N GLU A 132 -1.84 -13.44 2.72
CA GLU A 132 -2.85 -14.50 2.80
C GLU A 132 -4.07 -14.18 1.92
N THR A 133 -4.57 -12.95 1.99
CA THR A 133 -5.78 -12.54 1.26
C THR A 133 -5.54 -12.53 -0.25
N PHE A 134 -4.41 -11.98 -0.69
CA PHE A 134 -4.07 -11.91 -2.11
C PHE A 134 -3.61 -13.27 -2.68
N TRP A 135 -2.88 -14.08 -1.91
CA TRP A 135 -2.45 -15.42 -2.32
C TRP A 135 -3.64 -16.37 -2.54
N ARG A 136 -4.62 -16.35 -1.63
CA ARG A 136 -5.85 -17.17 -1.74
C ARG A 136 -6.62 -16.91 -3.03
N TYR A 137 -6.55 -15.69 -3.57
CA TYR A 137 -7.17 -15.34 -4.83
C TYR A 137 -6.42 -15.93 -6.04
N THR A 138 -5.09 -15.86 -6.03
CA THR A 138 -4.24 -16.32 -7.15
C THR A 138 -4.23 -17.84 -7.40
N GLN A 139 -4.67 -18.66 -6.44
CA GLN A 139 -4.72 -20.13 -6.56
C GLN A 139 -6.16 -20.67 -6.75
N GLY A 140 -7.16 -19.79 -6.88
CA GLY A 140 -8.58 -20.13 -7.00
C GLY A 140 -9.14 -20.05 -8.42
N LEU A 141 -8.28 -19.96 -9.44
CA LEU A 141 -8.61 -19.99 -10.87
C LEU A 141 -7.92 -21.18 -11.54
#